data_AF-A0AAW4V2E9-F1
#
_entry.id   AF-A0AAW4V2E9-F1
#
_cell.length_a   1.000
_cell.length_b   1.000
_cell.length_c   1.000
_cell.angle_alpha   90.00
_cell.angle_beta   90.00
_cell.angle_gamma   90.00
#
_symmetry.space_group_name_H-M   'P 1'
#
loop_
_entity.id
_entity.type
_entity.pdbx_description
1 polymer ?
#
loop_
_entity_poly.entity_id
_entity_poly.type
_entity_poly.pdbx_seq_one_letter_code
_entity_poly.pdbx_strand_id
1 'polypeptide(L)'
;MPAGYTHYCFGKDVYKHLDDQNIKDLLLRNENCFLIGLHGPDIFFYERWNKIARKMHQEKANTFFEKAQDIIQSEAQLAYILGFICHYLLDSQMHPYIKRMIKNTNMDHFEIESDYDRLLLKRNHQDPLHKEIYEHIRFKEKEICTIQSFFPELSYLDIKKALKGLKRIDHLLKAPSFLKRGLIYGCFHLTFNFHKLQGLIINYHHNKEMEKYNDILDKIYQQTLKEALIYLPLYIQNYKKHAPLPERYYHNYK
;
A
#
# COMPACT_ATOMS: atom_id res chain seq x y z
N MET A 1 -3.77 -2.77 7.56
CA MET A 1 -3.18 -2.66 6.23
C MET A 1 -4.22 -1.96 5.40
N PRO A 2 -3.89 -0.77 4.89
CA PRO A 2 -4.75 0.01 4.03
C PRO A 2 -5.12 -0.69 2.72
N ALA A 3 -6.03 -0.03 2.01
CA ALA A 3 -6.66 -0.37 0.74
C ALA A 3 -5.65 -0.87 -0.32
N GLY A 4 -5.32 -2.16 -0.29
CA GLY A 4 -4.27 -2.77 -1.11
C GLY A 4 -4.52 -2.64 -2.61
N TYR A 5 -5.78 -2.61 -3.03
CA TYR A 5 -6.13 -2.43 -4.43
C TYR A 5 -6.03 -0.97 -4.86
N THR A 6 -6.31 -0.04 -3.97
CA THR A 6 -6.16 1.40 -4.17
C THR A 6 -4.71 1.75 -4.46
N HIS A 7 -3.75 1.20 -3.71
CA HIS A 7 -2.33 1.40 -4.00
C HIS A 7 -1.91 0.80 -5.34
N TYR A 8 -2.45 -0.38 -5.69
CA TYR A 8 -2.22 -0.98 -7.01
C TYR A 8 -2.73 -0.08 -8.14
N CYS A 9 -3.96 0.44 -8.02
CA CYS A 9 -4.51 1.39 -8.98
C CYS A 9 -3.67 2.66 -9.07
N PHE A 10 -3.28 3.22 -7.93
CA PHE A 10 -2.49 4.44 -7.84
C PHE A 10 -1.15 4.30 -8.57
N GLY A 11 -0.41 3.21 -8.32
CA GLY A 11 0.84 2.96 -9.01
C GLY A 11 0.69 2.79 -10.52
N LYS A 12 -0.41 2.18 -10.99
CA LYS A 12 -0.70 2.06 -12.43
C LYS A 12 -1.06 3.40 -13.06
N ASP A 13 -1.82 4.24 -12.37
CA ASP A 13 -2.15 5.58 -12.84
C ASP A 13 -0.91 6.45 -12.89
N VAL A 14 -0.02 6.38 -11.89
CA VAL A 14 1.29 7.04 -11.92
C VAL A 14 2.08 6.59 -13.15
N TYR A 15 2.24 5.28 -13.36
CA TYR A 15 2.95 4.75 -14.52
C TYR A 15 2.37 5.25 -15.86
N LYS A 16 1.03 5.30 -15.97
CA LYS A 16 0.33 5.73 -17.18
C LYS A 16 0.61 7.22 -17.50
N HIS A 17 0.63 8.07 -16.48
CA HIS A 17 0.75 9.53 -16.62
C HIS A 17 2.19 10.06 -16.49
N LEU A 18 3.19 9.20 -16.26
CA LEU A 18 4.59 9.61 -16.37
C LEU A 18 4.92 10.01 -17.81
N ASP A 19 5.60 11.14 -17.95
CA ASP A 19 6.09 11.65 -19.24
C ASP A 19 7.48 11.11 -19.59
N ASP A 20 8.34 10.86 -18.59
CA ASP A 20 9.70 10.37 -18.81
C ASP A 20 9.69 8.87 -19.17
N GLN A 21 9.98 8.59 -20.44
CA GLN A 21 10.01 7.23 -20.97
C GLN A 21 11.10 6.36 -20.32
N ASN A 22 12.22 6.93 -19.88
CA ASN A 22 13.27 6.16 -19.20
C ASN A 22 12.79 5.63 -17.85
N ILE A 23 12.00 6.44 -17.12
CA ILE A 23 11.38 6.01 -15.86
C ILE A 23 10.37 4.90 -16.14
N LYS A 24 9.53 5.06 -17.16
CA LYS A 24 8.56 4.02 -17.54
C LYS A 24 9.24 2.71 -17.90
N ASP A 25 10.29 2.75 -18.73
CA ASP A 25 11.03 1.54 -19.13
C ASP A 25 11.74 0.89 -17.94
N LEU A 26 12.25 1.68 -16.99
CA LEU A 26 12.80 1.17 -15.73
C LEU A 26 11.73 0.46 -14.89
N LEU A 27 10.56 1.08 -14.72
CA LEU A 27 9.45 0.52 -13.96
C LEU A 27 8.91 -0.74 -14.64
N LEU A 28 8.79 -0.77 -15.96
CA LEU A 28 8.31 -1.92 -16.72
C LEU A 28 9.28 -3.11 -16.63
N ARG A 29 10.59 -2.87 -16.79
CA ARG A 29 11.63 -3.92 -16.67
C ARG A 29 11.73 -4.49 -15.24
N ASN A 30 11.30 -3.72 -14.24
CA ASN A 30 11.33 -4.10 -12.83
C ASN A 30 9.93 -4.07 -12.18
N GLU A 31 8.90 -4.43 -12.96
CA GLU A 31 7.49 -4.27 -12.60
C GLU A 31 7.16 -4.91 -11.25
N ASN A 32 7.59 -6.15 -10.99
CA ASN A 32 7.31 -6.83 -9.72
C ASN A 32 7.88 -6.07 -8.52
N CYS A 33 9.09 -5.51 -8.62
CA CYS A 33 9.70 -4.73 -7.53
C CYS A 33 8.89 -3.46 -7.27
N PHE A 34 8.51 -2.74 -8.32
CA PHE A 34 7.64 -1.57 -8.20
C PHE A 34 6.29 -1.92 -7.57
N LEU A 35 5.63 -2.96 -8.07
CA LEU A 35 4.33 -3.42 -7.58
C LEU A 35 4.35 -3.91 -6.13
N ILE A 36 5.45 -4.51 -5.67
CA ILE A 36 5.62 -4.84 -4.24
C ILE A 36 5.86 -3.56 -3.43
N GLY A 37 6.66 -2.64 -3.96
CA GLY A 37 6.92 -1.34 -3.35
C GLY A 37 5.65 -0.53 -3.11
N LEU A 38 4.62 -0.65 -3.96
CA LEU A 38 3.32 0.03 -3.78
C LEU A 38 2.61 -0.33 -2.46
N HIS A 39 3.03 -1.40 -1.79
CA HIS A 39 2.50 -1.77 -0.47
C HIS A 39 3.39 -1.29 0.69
N GLY A 40 4.49 -0.61 0.38
CA GLY A 40 5.38 0.01 1.35
C GLY A 40 5.72 -0.89 2.54
N PRO A 41 5.59 -0.39 3.78
CA PRO A 41 5.87 -1.16 4.99
C PRO A 41 4.73 -2.12 5.36
N ASP A 42 3.61 -2.13 4.63
CA ASP A 42 2.44 -2.94 4.98
C ASP A 42 2.65 -4.43 4.80
N ILE A 43 3.61 -4.80 3.94
CA ILE A 43 4.02 -6.19 3.77
C ILE A 43 4.43 -6.84 5.10
N PHE A 44 4.80 -6.03 6.10
CA PHE A 44 5.21 -6.45 7.44
C PHE A 44 4.09 -6.41 8.48
N PHE A 45 2.86 -6.03 8.15
CA PHE A 45 1.75 -6.04 9.15
C PHE A 45 1.38 -7.44 9.61
N TYR A 46 1.79 -8.46 8.87
CA TYR A 46 1.51 -9.86 9.12
C TYR A 46 2.62 -10.54 9.90
N GLU A 47 2.25 -11.64 10.57
CA GLU A 47 3.17 -12.43 11.39
C GLU A 47 3.79 -11.58 12.52
N ARG A 48 5.08 -11.81 12.83
CA ARG A 48 5.79 -11.20 13.96
C ARG A 48 6.39 -9.82 13.68
N TRP A 49 6.32 -9.31 12.44
CA TRP A 49 7.01 -8.08 12.03
C TRP A 49 6.15 -6.80 12.09
N ASN A 50 4.94 -6.90 12.65
CA ASN A 50 4.01 -5.77 12.72
C ASN A 50 4.57 -4.51 13.41
N LYS A 51 5.57 -4.67 14.28
CA LYS A 51 6.28 -3.57 14.94
C LYS A 51 7.06 -2.71 13.93
N ILE A 52 7.64 -3.32 12.90
CA ILE A 52 8.35 -2.62 11.82
C ILE A 52 7.37 -1.75 11.04
N ALA A 53 6.27 -2.34 10.57
CA ALA A 53 5.23 -1.61 9.85
C ALA A 53 4.71 -0.40 10.66
N ARG A 54 4.36 -0.62 11.94
CA ARG A 54 3.87 0.44 12.82
C ARG A 54 4.89 1.54 13.08
N LYS A 55 6.16 1.18 13.25
CA LYS A 55 7.25 2.14 13.48
C LYS A 55 7.42 3.06 12.27
N MET A 56 7.50 2.49 11.07
CA MET A 56 7.67 3.26 9.84
C MET A 56 6.51 4.22 9.57
N HIS A 57 5.28 3.85 9.93
CA HIS A 57 4.12 4.75 9.82
C HIS A 57 4.15 5.93 10.81
N GLN A 58 4.93 5.83 11.90
CA GLN A 58 5.03 6.88 12.93
C GLN A 58 6.24 7.79 12.71
N GLU A 59 7.31 7.26 12.14
CA GLU A 59 8.53 8.01 11.83
C GLU A 59 8.35 8.89 10.58
N LYS A 60 9.14 9.96 10.50
CA LYS A 60 9.21 10.78 9.29
C LYS A 60 9.77 9.94 8.15
N ALA A 61 9.19 10.06 6.96
CA ALA A 61 9.56 9.18 5.85
C ALA A 61 11.01 9.38 5.36
N ASN A 62 11.58 10.58 5.55
CA ASN A 62 12.96 10.89 5.17
C ASN A 62 13.96 9.95 5.86
N THR A 63 13.69 9.48 7.09
CA THR A 63 14.60 8.57 7.82
C THR A 63 14.83 7.25 7.09
N PHE A 64 13.86 6.79 6.31
CA PHE A 64 13.94 5.61 5.47
C PHE A 64 14.47 5.96 4.07
N PHE A 65 13.88 6.99 3.43
CA PHE A 65 14.20 7.31 2.05
C PHE A 65 15.60 7.90 1.86
N GLU A 66 16.16 8.65 2.81
CA GLU A 66 17.56 9.12 2.74
C GLU A 66 18.53 7.93 2.77
N LYS A 67 18.33 7.00 3.71
CA LYS A 67 19.14 5.76 3.78
C LYS A 67 18.98 4.90 2.53
N ALA A 68 17.78 4.87 1.96
CA ALA A 68 17.53 4.13 0.73
C ALA A 68 18.36 4.68 -0.44
N GLN A 69 18.68 5.97 -0.50
CA GLN A 69 19.54 6.53 -1.54
C GLN A 69 20.93 5.88 -1.56
N ASP A 70 21.50 5.60 -0.38
CA ASP A 70 22.84 4.98 -0.25
C ASP A 70 22.83 3.48 -0.60
N ILE A 71 21.68 2.82 -0.44
CA ILE A 71 21.52 1.37 -0.67
C ILE A 71 21.24 1.05 -2.16
N ILE A 72 20.66 1.99 -2.91
CA ILE A 72 20.28 1.77 -4.31
C ILE A 72 21.53 1.62 -5.18
N GLN A 73 21.74 0.40 -5.69
CA GLN A 73 22.83 0.06 -6.63
C GLN A 73 22.29 -0.57 -7.92
N SER A 74 20.98 -0.80 -8.01
CA SER A 74 20.33 -1.46 -9.15
C SER A 74 18.98 -0.84 -9.50
N GLU A 75 18.54 -1.02 -10.75
CA GLU A 75 17.22 -0.59 -11.19
C GLU A 75 16.08 -1.29 -10.43
N ALA A 76 16.29 -2.52 -9.96
CA ALA A 76 15.32 -3.27 -9.18
C ALA A 76 15.05 -2.63 -7.81
N GLN A 77 16.12 -2.21 -7.13
CA GLN A 77 16.06 -1.46 -5.88
C GLN A 77 15.41 -0.09 -6.08
N LEU A 78 15.79 0.61 -7.15
CA LEU A 78 15.17 1.90 -7.46
C LEU A 78 13.66 1.73 -7.73
N ALA A 79 13.25 0.76 -8.55
CA ALA A 79 11.84 0.50 -8.83
C ALA A 79 11.04 0.19 -7.56
N TYR A 80 11.60 -0.64 -6.65
CA TYR A 80 10.99 -0.90 -5.35
C TYR A 80 10.77 0.39 -4.54
N ILE A 81 11.79 1.25 -4.46
CA ILE A 81 11.70 2.51 -3.73
C ILE A 81 10.71 3.48 -4.38
N LEU A 82 10.65 3.57 -5.72
CA LEU A 82 9.66 4.40 -6.39
C LEU A 82 8.23 3.92 -6.10
N GLY A 83 8.01 2.61 -6.00
CA GLY A 83 6.74 2.05 -5.53
C GLY A 83 6.44 2.44 -4.07
N PHE A 84 7.46 2.36 -3.20
CA PHE A 84 7.34 2.74 -1.79
C PHE A 84 7.02 4.23 -1.62
N ILE A 85 7.60 5.09 -2.46
CA ILE A 85 7.28 6.52 -2.49
C ILE A 85 5.81 6.72 -2.88
N CYS A 86 5.30 6.01 -3.90
CA CYS A 86 3.88 6.08 -4.25
C CYS A 86 2.97 5.69 -3.08
N HIS A 87 3.31 4.62 -2.36
CA HIS A 87 2.61 4.21 -1.14
C HIS A 87 2.59 5.33 -0.10
N TYR A 88 3.77 5.83 0.26
CA TYR A 88 3.93 6.91 1.24
C TYR A 88 3.13 8.16 0.87
N LEU A 89 3.24 8.62 -0.38
CA LEU A 89 2.56 9.83 -0.84
C LEU A 89 1.06 9.69 -0.69
N LEU A 90 0.49 8.55 -1.09
CA LEU A 90 -0.94 8.31 -1.01
C LEU A 90 -1.44 8.25 0.43
N ASP A 91 -0.80 7.46 1.28
CA ASP A 91 -1.23 7.30 2.67
C ASP A 91 -1.10 8.59 3.47
N SER A 92 0.00 9.31 3.31
CA SER A 92 0.21 10.57 4.03
C SER A 92 -0.82 11.65 3.64
N GLN A 93 -1.41 11.57 2.44
CA GLN A 93 -2.50 12.47 2.01
C GLN A 93 -3.89 11.95 2.43
N MET A 94 -4.12 10.65 2.36
CA MET A 94 -5.43 10.03 2.61
C MET A 94 -5.74 9.90 4.12
N HIS A 95 -4.75 9.52 4.93
CA HIS A 95 -4.96 9.24 6.35
C HIS A 95 -5.51 10.42 7.17
N PRO A 96 -5.07 11.68 6.99
CA PRO A 96 -5.70 12.82 7.67
C PRO A 96 -7.21 12.89 7.44
N TYR A 97 -7.66 12.60 6.22
CA TYR A 97 -9.07 12.61 5.89
C TYR A 97 -9.81 11.38 6.42
N ILE A 98 -9.24 10.19 6.28
CA ILE A 98 -9.80 8.94 6.83
C ILE A 98 -9.98 9.07 8.36
N LYS A 99 -9.01 9.65 9.07
CA LYS A 99 -9.14 9.92 10.53
C LYS A 99 -10.29 10.86 10.85
N ARG A 100 -10.55 11.87 10.01
CA ARG A 100 -11.71 12.77 10.16
C ARG A 100 -13.02 12.00 9.93
N MET A 101 -13.07 11.11 8.95
CA MET A 101 -14.22 10.24 8.71
C MET A 101 -14.50 9.34 9.92
N ILE A 102 -13.49 8.66 10.46
CA ILE A 102 -13.63 7.81 11.65
C ILE A 102 -14.17 8.59 12.85
N LYS A 103 -13.77 9.86 13.03
CA LYS A 103 -14.29 10.70 14.13
C LYS A 103 -15.74 11.14 13.95
N ASN A 104 -16.21 11.22 12.72
CA ASN A 104 -17.51 11.78 12.37
C ASN A 104 -18.55 10.71 11.99
N THR A 105 -18.16 9.44 11.98
CA THR A 105 -18.99 8.30 11.56
C THR A 105 -18.76 7.13 12.54
N ASN A 106 -19.56 6.06 12.41
CA ASN A 106 -19.34 4.83 13.17
C ASN A 106 -18.44 3.83 12.42
N MET A 107 -17.88 4.20 11.27
CA MET A 107 -17.03 3.33 10.46
C MET A 107 -15.63 3.22 11.06
N ASP A 108 -15.08 2.01 11.01
CA ASP A 108 -13.69 1.78 11.34
C ASP A 108 -12.75 2.07 10.14
N HIS A 109 -11.45 2.17 10.43
CA HIS A 109 -10.44 2.48 9.42
C HIS A 109 -10.40 1.48 8.26
N PHE A 110 -10.49 0.18 8.55
CA PHE A 110 -10.44 -0.83 7.50
C PHE A 110 -11.74 -0.88 6.71
N GLU A 111 -12.88 -0.57 7.34
CA GLU A 111 -14.15 -0.47 6.62
C GLU A 111 -14.10 0.62 5.54
N ILE A 112 -13.60 1.81 5.88
CA ILE A 112 -13.46 2.93 4.93
C ILE A 112 -12.54 2.54 3.77
N GLU A 113 -11.40 1.93 4.07
CA GLU A 113 -10.40 1.52 3.09
C GLU A 113 -10.89 0.41 2.17
N SER A 114 -11.50 -0.63 2.73
CA SER A 114 -12.07 -1.75 1.97
C SER A 114 -13.26 -1.32 1.11
N ASP A 115 -14.07 -0.36 1.56
CA ASP A 115 -15.17 0.16 0.77
C ASP A 115 -14.67 1.06 -0.38
N TYR A 116 -13.59 1.81 -0.18
CA TYR A 116 -12.93 2.53 -1.27
C TYR A 116 -12.25 1.57 -2.27
N ASP A 117 -11.60 0.49 -1.82
CA ASP A 117 -11.12 -0.59 -2.68
C ASP A 117 -12.27 -1.19 -3.51
N ARG A 118 -13.41 -1.46 -2.87
CA ARG A 118 -14.62 -1.95 -3.54
C ARG A 118 -15.10 -1.00 -4.64
N LEU A 119 -15.10 0.31 -4.39
CA LEU A 119 -15.47 1.33 -5.38
C LEU A 119 -14.55 1.27 -6.60
N LEU A 120 -13.23 1.23 -6.39
CA LEU A 120 -12.26 1.15 -7.47
C LEU A 120 -12.35 -0.17 -8.24
N LEU A 121 -12.58 -1.29 -7.55
CA LEU A 121 -12.82 -2.60 -8.18
C LEU A 121 -14.02 -2.54 -9.12
N LYS A 122 -15.13 -1.95 -8.67
CA LYS A 122 -16.33 -1.76 -9.50
C LYS A 122 -16.07 -0.84 -10.70
N ARG A 123 -15.37 0.28 -10.52
CA ARG A 123 -14.98 1.20 -11.60
C ARG A 123 -14.11 0.52 -12.65
N ASN A 124 -13.25 -0.41 -12.23
CA ASN A 124 -12.40 -1.21 -13.11
C ASN A 124 -13.09 -2.49 -13.64
N HIS A 125 -14.41 -2.60 -13.51
CA HIS A 125 -15.21 -3.74 -13.97
C HIS A 125 -14.77 -5.10 -13.38
N GLN A 126 -14.24 -5.10 -12.16
CA GLN A 126 -13.86 -6.30 -11.42
C GLN A 126 -14.91 -6.62 -10.35
N ASP A 127 -15.05 -7.90 -10.00
CA ASP A 127 -15.91 -8.32 -8.90
C ASP A 127 -15.18 -8.15 -7.55
N PRO A 128 -15.65 -7.23 -6.68
CA PRO A 128 -14.96 -6.98 -5.41
C PRO A 128 -14.95 -8.17 -4.45
N LEU A 129 -15.88 -9.12 -4.60
CA LEU A 129 -16.00 -10.24 -3.66
C LEU A 129 -15.10 -11.43 -4.01
N HIS A 130 -14.64 -11.49 -5.26
CA HIS A 130 -13.86 -12.60 -5.79
C HIS A 130 -12.43 -12.20 -6.18
N LYS A 131 -12.12 -10.91 -6.17
CA LYS A 131 -10.77 -10.42 -6.44
C LYS A 131 -9.81 -10.82 -5.32
N GLU A 132 -8.63 -11.32 -5.70
CA GLU A 132 -7.48 -11.37 -4.81
C GLU A 132 -6.68 -10.07 -4.97
N ILE A 133 -6.56 -9.31 -3.89
CA ILE A 133 -6.00 -7.96 -3.91
C ILE A 133 -4.50 -8.01 -4.22
N TYR A 134 -3.83 -9.09 -3.80
CA TYR A 134 -2.38 -9.25 -3.90
C TYR A 134 -1.95 -10.24 -4.99
N GLU A 135 -2.85 -10.62 -5.90
CA GLU A 135 -2.55 -11.60 -6.96
C GLU A 135 -1.36 -11.17 -7.84
N HIS A 136 -1.20 -9.86 -8.05
CA HIS A 136 -0.15 -9.24 -8.88
C HIS A 136 1.24 -9.37 -8.28
N ILE A 137 1.35 -9.56 -6.96
CA ILE A 137 2.64 -9.72 -6.31
C ILE A 137 3.24 -11.07 -6.73
N ARG A 138 4.38 -11.02 -7.43
CA ARG A 138 5.23 -12.19 -7.71
C ARG A 138 6.57 -11.96 -7.04
N PHE A 139 7.00 -12.88 -6.17
CA PHE A 139 8.28 -12.79 -5.49
C PHE A 139 9.15 -14.00 -5.80
N LYS A 140 10.28 -13.76 -6.46
CA LYS A 140 11.40 -14.67 -6.60
C LYS A 140 12.56 -14.16 -5.75
N GLU A 141 13.71 -14.79 -5.88
CA GLU A 141 14.93 -14.41 -5.18
C GLU A 141 15.29 -12.94 -5.41
N LYS A 142 15.19 -12.44 -6.65
CA LYS A 142 15.44 -11.04 -7.00
C LYS A 142 14.64 -10.07 -6.14
N GLU A 143 13.31 -10.23 -6.06
CA GLU A 143 12.45 -9.32 -5.31
C GLU A 143 12.72 -9.43 -3.80
N ILE A 144 12.92 -10.64 -3.28
CA ILE A 144 13.19 -10.85 -1.85
C ILE A 144 14.51 -10.19 -1.44
N CYS A 145 15.58 -10.40 -2.21
CA CYS A 145 16.89 -9.78 -1.95
C CYS A 145 16.83 -8.26 -2.12
N THR A 146 16.04 -7.76 -3.09
CA THR A 146 15.79 -6.32 -3.26
C THR A 146 15.19 -5.72 -1.99
N ILE A 147 14.11 -6.30 -1.46
CA ILE A 147 13.47 -5.82 -0.23
C ILE A 147 14.42 -5.95 0.95
N GLN A 148 15.08 -7.10 1.11
CA GLN A 148 16.01 -7.37 2.21
C GLN A 148 17.12 -6.32 2.30
N SER A 149 17.61 -5.80 1.16
CA SER A 149 18.65 -4.76 1.15
C SER A 149 18.27 -3.49 1.92
N PHE A 150 16.97 -3.18 2.01
CA PHE A 150 16.44 -2.03 2.75
C PHE A 150 16.04 -2.34 4.20
N PHE A 151 16.03 -3.63 4.57
CA PHE A 151 15.69 -4.13 5.90
C PHE A 151 16.76 -5.12 6.39
N PRO A 152 17.99 -4.66 6.65
CA PRO A 152 19.12 -5.53 6.99
C PRO A 152 18.92 -6.33 8.29
N GLU A 153 18.00 -5.88 9.16
CA GLU A 153 17.60 -6.61 10.35
C GLU A 153 16.73 -7.86 10.06
N LEU A 154 16.23 -8.01 8.84
CA LEU A 154 15.40 -9.13 8.42
C LEU A 154 16.20 -10.10 7.54
N SER A 155 16.05 -11.40 7.80
CA SER A 155 16.61 -12.43 6.94
C SER A 155 15.81 -12.57 5.64
N TYR A 156 16.42 -13.14 4.61
CA TYR A 156 15.73 -13.58 3.39
C TYR A 156 14.43 -14.36 3.70
N LEU A 157 14.48 -15.26 4.69
CA LEU A 157 13.33 -16.08 5.08
C LEU A 157 12.23 -15.25 5.76
N ASP A 158 12.59 -14.22 6.51
CA ASP A 158 11.62 -13.30 7.11
C ASP A 158 10.85 -12.53 6.03
N ILE A 159 11.56 -11.94 5.06
CA ILE A 159 10.94 -11.25 3.92
C ILE A 159 10.03 -12.21 3.12
N LYS A 160 10.52 -13.43 2.83
CA LYS A 160 9.72 -14.45 2.13
C LYS A 160 8.46 -14.84 2.89
N LYS A 161 8.54 -14.95 4.22
CA LYS A 161 7.38 -15.27 5.07
C LYS A 161 6.41 -14.09 5.12
N ALA A 162 6.88 -12.85 5.21
CA ALA A 162 6.04 -11.65 5.19
C ALA A 162 5.18 -11.59 3.92
N LEU A 163 5.79 -11.73 2.74
CA LEU A 163 5.08 -11.73 1.45
C LEU A 163 4.13 -12.93 1.29
N LYS A 164 4.49 -14.11 1.80
CA LYS A 164 3.58 -15.26 1.83
C LYS A 164 2.41 -15.06 2.79
N GLY A 165 2.66 -14.46 3.95
CA GLY A 165 1.65 -14.14 4.97
C GLY A 165 0.60 -13.19 4.42
N LEU A 166 1.04 -12.13 3.74
CA LEU A 166 0.18 -11.19 3.01
C LEU A 166 -0.81 -11.91 2.08
N LYS A 167 -0.30 -12.75 1.16
CA LYS A 167 -1.16 -13.53 0.24
C LYS A 167 -2.08 -14.52 0.94
N ARG A 168 -1.61 -15.18 2.00
CA ARG A 168 -2.43 -16.12 2.77
C ARG A 168 -3.61 -15.42 3.43
N ILE A 169 -3.38 -14.23 3.98
CA ILE A 169 -4.41 -13.48 4.68
C ILE A 169 -5.40 -12.85 3.69
N ASP A 170 -4.93 -12.34 2.56
CA ASP A 170 -5.80 -11.93 1.44
C ASP A 170 -6.74 -13.07 1.01
N HIS A 171 -6.18 -14.26 0.76
CA HIS A 171 -6.98 -15.44 0.38
C HIS A 171 -7.95 -15.90 1.49
N LEU A 172 -7.54 -15.79 2.77
CA LEU A 172 -8.42 -16.10 3.89
C LEU A 172 -9.59 -15.12 3.98
N LEU A 173 -9.32 -13.83 3.89
CA LEU A 173 -10.30 -12.75 4.03
C LEU A 173 -11.21 -12.59 2.81
N LYS A 174 -10.80 -13.10 1.63
CA LYS A 174 -11.68 -13.27 0.47
C LYS A 174 -12.82 -14.26 0.79
N ALA A 175 -13.94 -13.72 1.26
CA ALA A 175 -15.07 -14.49 1.76
C ALA A 175 -16.38 -14.12 1.02
N PRO A 176 -16.56 -14.60 -0.22
CA PRO A 176 -17.80 -14.39 -0.97
C PRO A 176 -18.95 -15.24 -0.43
N SER A 177 -18.67 -16.43 0.13
CA SER A 177 -19.71 -17.29 0.69
C SER A 177 -20.11 -16.90 2.11
N PHE A 178 -21.42 -16.94 2.39
CA PHE A 178 -21.98 -16.62 3.71
C PHE A 178 -21.39 -17.50 4.81
N LEU A 179 -21.19 -18.80 4.53
CA LEU A 179 -20.62 -19.76 5.48
C LEU A 179 -19.18 -19.40 5.86
N LYS A 180 -18.30 -19.12 4.87
CA LYS A 180 -16.91 -18.74 5.14
C LYS A 180 -16.85 -17.44 5.93
N ARG A 181 -17.67 -16.44 5.56
CA ARG A 181 -17.75 -15.17 6.27
C ARG A 181 -18.23 -15.34 7.71
N GLY A 182 -19.26 -16.15 7.94
CA GLY A 182 -19.77 -16.47 9.27
C GLY A 182 -18.71 -17.11 10.17
N LEU A 183 -17.90 -18.04 9.63
CA LEU A 183 -16.78 -18.63 10.36
C LEU A 183 -15.71 -17.58 10.74
N ILE A 184 -15.32 -16.72 9.80
CA ILE A 184 -14.32 -15.67 10.05
C ILE A 184 -14.82 -14.67 11.10
N TYR A 185 -16.06 -14.21 10.98
CA TYR A 185 -16.67 -13.30 11.95
C TYR A 185 -16.80 -13.95 13.32
N GLY A 186 -17.16 -15.24 13.39
CA GLY A 186 -17.13 -16.01 14.63
C GLY A 186 -15.75 -15.99 15.30
N CYS A 187 -14.67 -16.22 14.54
CA CYS A 187 -13.30 -16.11 15.05
C CYS A 187 -12.96 -14.68 15.54
N PHE A 188 -13.42 -13.65 14.84
CA PHE A 188 -13.21 -12.27 15.27
C PHE A 188 -13.95 -11.91 16.56
N HIS A 189 -15.16 -12.45 16.77
CA HIS A 189 -15.89 -12.32 18.03
C HIS A 189 -15.17 -13.06 19.17
N LEU A 190 -14.74 -14.30 18.95
CA LEU A 190 -14.02 -15.10 19.95
C LEU A 190 -12.70 -14.47 20.42
N THR A 191 -12.05 -13.71 19.53
CA THR A 191 -10.82 -12.98 19.84
C THR A 191 -11.07 -11.55 20.33
N PHE A 192 -12.32 -11.15 20.54
CA PHE A 192 -12.73 -9.79 20.93
C PHE A 192 -12.24 -8.67 19.98
N ASN A 193 -11.96 -9.01 18.72
CA ASN A 193 -11.43 -8.07 17.73
C ASN A 193 -12.42 -7.76 16.60
N PHE A 194 -13.70 -8.14 16.73
CA PHE A 194 -14.72 -7.97 15.68
C PHE A 194 -14.82 -6.55 15.14
N HIS A 195 -15.08 -5.56 16.01
CA HIS A 195 -15.22 -4.15 15.60
C HIS A 195 -13.99 -3.56 14.91
N LYS A 196 -12.82 -4.18 15.07
CA LYS A 196 -11.59 -3.74 14.43
C LYS A 196 -11.28 -4.49 13.14
N LEU A 197 -11.62 -5.78 13.06
CA LEU A 197 -11.18 -6.66 11.97
C LEU A 197 -12.27 -6.93 10.93
N GLN A 198 -13.54 -6.66 11.24
CA GLN A 198 -14.64 -6.89 10.31
C GLN A 198 -14.48 -6.12 9.00
N GLY A 199 -13.97 -4.88 9.07
CA GLY A 199 -13.66 -4.04 7.91
C GLY A 199 -12.55 -4.58 7.01
N LEU A 200 -11.79 -5.62 7.41
CA LEU A 200 -10.80 -6.26 6.54
C LEU A 200 -11.44 -7.14 5.45
N ILE A 201 -12.74 -7.45 5.57
CA ILE A 201 -13.48 -8.19 4.56
C ILE A 201 -14.31 -7.20 3.74
N ILE A 202 -14.11 -7.16 2.42
CA ILE A 202 -14.92 -6.34 1.52
C ILE A 202 -16.41 -6.67 1.70
N ASN A 203 -17.23 -5.65 1.97
CA ASN A 203 -18.65 -5.79 2.20
C ASN A 203 -19.41 -6.22 0.92
N TYR A 204 -20.51 -6.98 1.10
CA TYR A 204 -21.38 -7.41 0.00
C TYR A 204 -21.97 -6.23 -0.77
N HIS A 205 -22.34 -5.19 -0.03
CA HIS A 205 -22.93 -3.96 -0.55
C HIS A 205 -22.04 -2.78 -0.17
N HIS A 206 -22.07 -1.74 -1.01
CA HIS A 206 -21.42 -0.48 -0.71
C HIS A 206 -22.02 0.14 0.56
N ASN A 207 -21.20 0.69 1.44
CA ASN A 207 -21.69 1.49 2.55
C ASN A 207 -22.20 2.84 2.01
N LYS A 208 -23.52 3.07 2.06
CA LYS A 208 -24.13 4.33 1.55
C LYS A 208 -23.60 5.59 2.22
N GLU A 209 -23.09 5.50 3.45
CA GLU A 209 -22.49 6.64 4.13
C GLU A 209 -21.20 7.11 3.43
N MET A 210 -20.46 6.20 2.78
CA MET A 210 -19.25 6.50 2.00
C MET A 210 -19.53 7.38 0.78
N GLU A 211 -20.74 7.37 0.22
CA GLU A 211 -21.11 8.23 -0.93
C GLU A 211 -20.85 9.72 -0.66
N LYS A 212 -20.96 10.17 0.60
CA LYS A 212 -20.69 11.55 1.01
C LYS A 212 -19.20 11.91 0.98
N TYR A 213 -18.31 10.91 1.04
CA TYR A 213 -16.88 11.09 1.24
C TYR A 213 -16.06 10.74 -0.01
N ASN A 214 -16.59 9.87 -0.88
CA ASN A 214 -15.90 9.35 -2.07
C ASN A 214 -15.35 10.46 -2.98
N ASP A 215 -16.12 11.52 -3.25
CA ASP A 215 -15.66 12.63 -4.11
C ASP A 215 -14.41 13.33 -3.57
N ILE A 216 -14.29 13.42 -2.24
CA ILE A 216 -13.12 14.04 -1.60
C ILE A 216 -11.95 13.06 -1.60
N LEU A 217 -12.18 11.75 -1.37
CA LEU A 217 -11.14 10.72 -1.53
C LEU A 217 -10.58 10.71 -2.96
N ASP A 218 -11.44 10.80 -3.97
CA ASP A 218 -11.06 10.90 -5.37
C ASP A 218 -10.22 12.17 -5.64
N LYS A 219 -10.63 13.32 -5.09
CA LYS A 219 -9.85 14.57 -5.22
C LYS A 219 -8.47 14.45 -4.58
N ILE A 220 -8.38 13.85 -3.39
CA ILE A 220 -7.09 13.59 -2.72
C ILE A 220 -6.25 12.65 -3.57
N TYR A 221 -6.81 11.54 -4.05
CA TYR A 221 -6.13 10.60 -4.94
C TYR A 221 -5.55 11.29 -6.18
N GLN A 222 -6.35 12.12 -6.87
CA GLN A 222 -5.90 12.85 -8.08
C GLN A 222 -4.87 13.93 -7.78
N GLN A 223 -4.96 14.60 -6.63
CA GLN A 223 -3.92 15.54 -6.20
C GLN A 223 -2.61 14.82 -5.90
N THR A 224 -2.66 13.71 -5.16
CA THR A 224 -1.50 12.88 -4.87
C THR A 224 -0.87 12.31 -6.14
N LEU A 225 -1.68 11.96 -7.15
CA LEU A 225 -1.17 11.51 -8.45
C LEU A 225 -0.28 12.59 -9.08
N LYS A 226 -0.71 13.85 -9.08
CA LYS A 226 0.10 14.97 -9.57
C LYS A 226 1.38 15.16 -8.74
N GLU A 227 1.31 15.01 -7.42
CA GLU A 227 2.49 15.04 -6.55
C GLU A 227 3.48 13.91 -6.93
N ALA A 228 3.01 12.69 -7.13
CA ALA A 228 3.85 11.55 -7.48
C ALA A 228 4.60 11.77 -8.81
N LEU A 229 3.95 12.37 -9.81
CA LEU A 229 4.58 12.71 -11.10
C LEU A 229 5.73 13.73 -10.96
N ILE A 230 5.76 14.51 -9.87
CA ILE A 230 6.84 15.45 -9.55
C ILE A 230 7.92 14.76 -8.70
N TYR A 231 7.52 14.06 -7.64
CA TYR A 231 8.45 13.54 -6.64
C TYR A 231 9.21 12.29 -7.10
N LEU A 232 8.67 11.45 -7.99
CA LEU A 232 9.39 10.30 -8.51
C LEU A 232 10.63 10.73 -9.34
N PRO A 233 10.50 11.59 -10.38
CA PRO A 233 11.66 12.11 -11.10
C PRO A 233 12.66 12.87 -10.21
N LEU A 234 12.15 13.66 -9.26
CA LEU A 234 13.00 14.41 -8.33
C LEU A 234 13.80 13.48 -7.41
N TYR A 235 13.20 12.40 -6.91
CA TYR A 235 13.91 11.39 -6.14
C TYR A 235 15.01 10.73 -6.99
N ILE A 236 14.73 10.41 -8.26
CA ILE A 236 15.70 9.87 -9.21
C ILE A 236 16.88 10.82 -9.41
N GLN A 237 16.62 12.11 -9.54
CA GLN A 237 17.66 13.13 -9.69
C GLN A 237 18.50 13.26 -8.42
N ASN A 238 17.87 13.18 -7.24
CA ASN A 238 18.52 13.39 -5.96
C ASN A 238 19.39 12.21 -5.54
N TYR A 239 18.94 10.95 -5.70
CA TYR A 239 19.75 9.79 -5.28
C TYR A 239 21.03 9.67 -6.11
N LYS A 240 21.00 10.06 -7.39
CA LYS A 240 22.20 10.10 -8.25
C LYS A 240 23.21 11.18 -7.84
N LYS A 241 22.77 12.21 -7.13
CA LYS A 241 23.59 13.37 -6.74
C LYS A 241 23.85 13.45 -5.22
N HIS A 242 23.35 12.49 -4.45
CA HIS A 242 23.29 12.53 -2.98
C HIS A 242 22.73 13.87 -2.44
N ALA A 243 21.72 14.42 -3.12
CA ALA A 243 21.08 15.67 -2.73
C ALA A 243 20.03 15.42 -1.65
N PRO A 244 19.80 16.40 -0.74
CA PRO A 244 18.79 16.27 0.32
C PRO A 244 17.40 16.03 -0.26
N LEU A 245 16.57 15.30 0.49
CA LEU A 245 15.19 15.08 0.09
C LEU A 245 14.36 16.37 0.20
N PRO A 246 13.31 16.53 -0.63
CA PRO A 246 12.33 17.60 -0.45
C PRO A 246 11.63 17.55 0.91
N GLU A 247 11.13 18.70 1.37
CA GLU A 247 10.40 18.84 2.64
C GLU A 247 9.24 17.84 2.78
N ARG A 248 8.61 17.47 1.65
CA ARG A 248 7.51 16.50 1.59
C ARG A 248 7.79 15.18 2.31
N TYR A 249 9.05 14.75 2.39
CA TYR A 249 9.45 13.51 3.07
C TYR A 249 9.70 13.68 4.57
N TYR A 250 9.76 14.90 5.10
CA TYR A 250 9.99 15.19 6.52
C TYR A 250 8.70 15.09 7.38
N HIS A 251 7.64 14.53 6.81
CA HIS A 251 6.38 14.19 7.47
C HIS A 251 6.20 12.67 7.54
N ASN A 252 5.43 12.20 8.52
CA ASN A 252 5.03 10.79 8.61
C ASN A 252 3.71 10.54 7.87
N TYR A 253 3.07 9.41 8.12
CA TYR A 253 1.83 8.99 7.46
C TYR A 253 0.58 9.61 8.11
N LYS A 254 0.72 10.67 8.91
CA LYS A 254 -0.34 11.14 9.81
C LYS A 254 -0.78 12.57 9.63
#